data_AF-A0A557R025-F1
#
_entry.id   AF-A0A557R025-F1
#
_cell.length_a   1.000
_cell.length_b   1.000
_cell.length_c   1.000
_cell.angle_alpha   90.00
_cell.angle_beta   90.00
_cell.angle_gamma   90.00
#
_symmetry.space_group_name_H-M   'P 1'
#
loop_
_entity.id
_entity.type
_entity.pdbx_description
1 polymer ?
#
loop_
_entity_poly.entity_id
_entity_poly.type
_entity_poly.pdbx_seq_one_letter_code
_entity_poly.pdbx_strand_id
1 'polypeptide(L)'
;MPMTETCLDLETLSALVDGALTTTAEREARAHVACCPACGLRLNEMRQLSEDFHVLPPTPLGFDLGARIETRLPSRPAPRRRLWGGWSSLVALAGAAAALVLGLRLGMSLVSDDVGREATSPVVLAMSVFDAVPPGNLCPRPEACLLARVSR
;
A
#
# COMPACT_ATOMS: atom_id res chain seq x y z
N MET A 1 -10.39 -16.60 -33.48
CA MET A 1 -10.66 -15.72 -32.32
C MET A 1 -9.52 -15.92 -31.34
N PRO A 2 -8.54 -15.00 -31.23
CA PRO A 2 -7.32 -15.27 -30.49
C PRO A 2 -7.56 -15.12 -28.98
N MET A 3 -7.67 -16.25 -28.28
CA MET A 3 -7.71 -16.35 -26.81
C MET A 3 -6.30 -16.52 -26.24
N THR A 4 -5.45 -15.51 -26.41
CA THR A 4 -4.09 -15.51 -25.83
C THR A 4 -3.79 -14.16 -25.18
N GLU A 5 -4.70 -13.67 -24.36
CA GLU A 5 -4.37 -12.71 -23.30
C GLU A 5 -4.37 -13.49 -21.99
N THR A 6 -3.22 -13.50 -21.32
CA THR A 6 -3.02 -14.18 -20.04
C THR A 6 -4.10 -13.74 -19.05
N CYS A 7 -4.90 -14.68 -18.55
CA CYS A 7 -5.89 -14.41 -17.51
C CYS A 7 -5.21 -13.93 -16.22
N LEU A 8 -5.94 -13.18 -15.39
CA LEU A 8 -5.47 -12.83 -14.05
C LEU A 8 -5.23 -14.10 -13.23
N ASP A 9 -4.19 -14.05 -12.42
CA ASP A 9 -3.92 -15.06 -11.43
C ASP A 9 -4.91 -14.97 -10.25
N LEU A 10 -4.92 -16.01 -9.43
CA LEU A 10 -5.88 -16.15 -8.34
C LEU A 10 -5.68 -15.11 -7.24
N GLU A 11 -4.43 -14.75 -6.95
CA GLU A 11 -4.09 -13.78 -5.90
C GLU A 11 -4.62 -12.40 -6.27
N THR A 12 -4.43 -11.97 -7.53
CA THR A 12 -4.97 -10.69 -8.00
C THR A 12 -6.50 -10.65 -7.96
N LEU A 13 -7.17 -11.76 -8.31
CA LEU A 13 -8.63 -11.86 -8.19
C LEU A 13 -9.10 -11.79 -6.73
N SER A 14 -8.43 -12.49 -5.81
CA SER A 14 -8.74 -12.42 -4.37
C SER A 14 -8.52 -11.01 -3.82
N ALA A 15 -7.36 -10.41 -4.11
CA ALA A 15 -7.04 -9.06 -3.68
C ALA A 15 -8.04 -8.02 -4.23
N LEU A 16 -8.63 -8.26 -5.40
CA LEU A 16 -9.70 -7.43 -5.94
C LEU A 16 -11.01 -7.58 -5.14
N VAL A 17 -11.34 -8.78 -4.63
CA VAL A 17 -12.49 -9.00 -3.74
C VAL A 17 -12.27 -8.33 -2.40
N ASP A 18 -11.07 -8.45 -1.84
CA ASP A 18 -10.71 -7.93 -0.51
C ASP A 18 -10.46 -6.40 -0.50
N GLY A 19 -10.42 -5.75 -1.67
CA GLY A 19 -10.08 -4.33 -1.79
C GLY A 19 -8.61 -4.03 -1.45
N ALA A 20 -7.73 -5.01 -1.59
CA ALA A 20 -6.32 -4.95 -1.21
C ALA A 20 -5.38 -4.49 -2.35
N LEU A 21 -5.91 -4.24 -3.55
CA LEU A 21 -5.14 -3.75 -4.69
C LEU A 21 -4.87 -2.23 -4.60
N THR A 22 -3.78 -1.80 -5.23
CA THR A 22 -3.55 -0.37 -5.47
C THR A 22 -4.55 0.18 -6.48
N THR A 23 -4.80 1.49 -6.46
CA THR A 23 -5.80 2.15 -7.34
C THR A 23 -5.53 1.98 -8.85
N THR A 24 -4.27 1.75 -9.24
CA THR A 24 -3.90 1.42 -10.62
C THR A 24 -4.21 -0.04 -10.95
N ALA A 25 -3.72 -0.97 -10.12
CA ALA A 25 -3.93 -2.41 -10.32
C ALA A 25 -5.42 -2.80 -10.27
N GLU A 26 -6.18 -2.15 -9.39
CA GLU A 26 -7.63 -2.35 -9.28
C GLU A 26 -8.38 -1.94 -10.56
N ARG A 27 -7.99 -0.82 -11.20
CA ARG A 27 -8.59 -0.38 -12.47
C ARG A 27 -8.25 -1.34 -13.60
N GLU A 28 -7.00 -1.77 -13.69
CA GLU A 28 -6.54 -2.73 -14.71
C GLU A 28 -7.24 -4.10 -14.55
N ALA A 29 -7.31 -4.61 -13.33
CA ALA A 29 -8.01 -5.85 -13.01
C ALA A 29 -9.50 -5.77 -13.36
N ARG A 30 -10.18 -4.66 -13.04
CA ARG A 30 -11.59 -4.44 -13.43
C ARG A 30 -11.77 -4.36 -14.93
N ALA A 31 -10.88 -3.69 -15.65
CA ALA A 31 -10.93 -3.62 -17.12
C ALA A 31 -10.77 -5.01 -17.74
N HIS A 32 -9.84 -5.84 -17.23
CA HIS A 32 -9.69 -7.21 -17.71
C HIS A 32 -10.93 -8.07 -17.44
N VAL A 33 -11.46 -8.02 -16.22
CA VAL A 33 -12.66 -8.79 -15.82
C VAL A 33 -13.87 -8.42 -16.68
N ALA A 34 -13.99 -7.16 -17.11
CA ALA A 34 -15.06 -6.72 -18.00
C ALA A 34 -14.97 -7.36 -19.40
N CYS A 35 -13.76 -7.69 -19.86
CA CYS A 35 -13.50 -8.26 -21.18
C CYS A 35 -13.33 -9.79 -21.17
N CYS A 36 -12.99 -10.38 -20.02
CA CYS A 36 -12.69 -11.80 -19.87
C CYS A 36 -13.79 -12.55 -19.09
N PRO A 37 -14.64 -13.35 -19.75
CA PRO A 37 -15.76 -14.03 -19.08
C PRO A 37 -15.29 -15.08 -18.06
N ALA A 38 -14.14 -15.73 -18.28
CA ALA A 38 -13.59 -16.71 -17.35
C ALA A 38 -13.17 -16.05 -16.01
N CYS A 39 -12.50 -14.89 -16.07
CA CYS A 39 -12.16 -14.12 -14.87
C CYS A 39 -13.42 -13.54 -14.21
N GLY A 40 -14.41 -13.11 -14.99
CA GLY A 40 -15.71 -12.65 -14.48
C GLY A 40 -16.47 -13.71 -13.69
N LEU A 41 -16.55 -14.94 -14.20
CA LEU A 41 -17.17 -16.07 -13.51
C LEU A 41 -16.45 -16.36 -12.18
N ARG A 42 -15.12 -16.47 -12.22
CA ARG A 42 -14.32 -16.80 -11.04
C ARG A 42 -14.40 -15.72 -9.95
N LEU A 43 -14.41 -14.44 -10.36
CA LEU A 43 -14.61 -13.32 -9.43
C LEU A 43 -15.99 -13.38 -8.77
N ASN A 44 -17.02 -13.74 -9.53
CA ASN A 44 -18.37 -13.86 -9.00
C ASN A 44 -18.50 -15.01 -7.99
N GLU A 45 -17.89 -16.17 -8.27
CA GLU A 45 -17.83 -17.29 -7.31
C GLU A 45 -17.19 -16.87 -5.99
N MET A 46 -16.06 -16.15 -6.03
CA MET A 46 -15.40 -15.63 -4.83
C MET A 46 -16.26 -14.64 -4.05
N ARG A 47 -16.96 -13.73 -4.76
CA ARG A 47 -17.88 -12.78 -4.13
C ARG A 47 -19.06 -13.48 -3.46
N GLN A 48 -19.63 -14.48 -4.10
CA GLN A 48 -20.72 -15.28 -3.50
C GLN A 48 -20.28 -15.94 -2.20
N LEU A 49 -19.09 -16.55 -2.18
CA LEU A 49 -18.54 -17.13 -0.95
C LEU A 49 -18.36 -16.07 0.15
N SER A 50 -17.86 -14.88 -0.19
CA SER A 50 -17.70 -13.77 0.76
C SER A 50 -19.04 -13.34 1.37
N GLU A 51 -20.08 -13.18 0.53
CA GLU A 51 -21.43 -12.85 0.98
C GLU A 51 -22.02 -13.96 1.89
N ASP A 52 -21.83 -15.24 1.53
CA ASP A 52 -22.29 -16.38 2.34
C ASP A 52 -21.65 -16.36 3.74
N PHE A 53 -20.37 -16.01 3.84
CA PHE A 53 -19.69 -15.83 5.14
C PHE A 53 -20.25 -14.64 5.93
N HIS A 54 -20.63 -13.54 5.26
CA HIS A 54 -21.20 -12.37 5.92
C HIS A 54 -22.60 -12.61 6.51
N VAL A 55 -23.35 -13.58 5.97
CA VAL A 55 -24.69 -13.94 6.48
C VAL A 55 -24.62 -14.86 7.71
N LEU A 56 -23.45 -15.39 8.05
CA LEU A 56 -23.30 -16.25 9.23
C LEU A 56 -23.64 -15.48 10.52
N PRO A 57 -24.30 -16.15 11.49
CA PRO A 57 -24.65 -15.51 12.75
C PRO A 57 -23.39 -15.07 13.49
N PRO A 58 -23.38 -13.86 14.07
CA PRO A 58 -22.25 -13.39 14.85
C PRO A 58 -22.02 -14.32 16.04
N THR A 59 -20.76 -14.69 16.27
CA THR A 59 -20.40 -15.49 17.45
C THR A 59 -20.54 -14.63 18.70
N PRO A 60 -21.39 -15.02 19.67
CA PRO A 60 -21.56 -14.23 20.88
C PRO A 60 -20.26 -14.22 21.69
N LEU A 61 -19.81 -13.03 22.06
CA LEU A 61 -18.72 -12.86 23.02
C LEU A 61 -19.26 -13.22 24.40
N GLY A 62 -18.65 -14.19 25.10
CA GLY A 62 -19.05 -14.60 26.45
C GLY A 62 -18.79 -13.55 27.55
N PHE A 63 -18.47 -12.32 27.18
CA PHE A 63 -18.18 -11.20 28.05
C PHE A 63 -18.43 -9.87 27.31
N ASP A 64 -18.62 -8.79 28.06
CA ASP A 64 -18.78 -7.45 27.50
C ASP A 64 -17.42 -6.88 27.04
N LEU A 65 -17.16 -6.97 25.74
CA LEU A 65 -15.99 -6.38 25.10
C LEU A 65 -16.09 -4.85 25.03
N GLY A 66 -17.30 -4.29 24.89
CA GLY A 66 -17.52 -2.84 24.78
C GLY A 66 -17.05 -2.12 26.03
N ALA A 67 -17.48 -2.59 27.21
CA ALA A 67 -17.03 -2.05 28.48
C ALA A 67 -15.50 -2.11 28.63
N ARG A 68 -14.85 -3.20 28.19
CA ARG A 68 -13.38 -3.31 28.22
C ARG A 68 -12.69 -2.34 27.27
N ILE A 69 -13.24 -2.10 26.09
CA ILE A 69 -12.68 -1.14 25.13
C ILE A 69 -12.81 0.27 25.67
N GLU A 70 -13.98 0.64 26.21
CA GLU A 70 -14.22 1.97 26.80
C GLU A 70 -13.25 2.28 27.93
N THR A 71 -12.98 1.32 28.82
CA THR A 71 -11.98 1.51 29.89
C THR A 71 -10.55 1.71 29.39
N ARG A 72 -10.23 1.26 28.17
CA ARG A 72 -8.89 1.39 27.58
C ARG A 72 -8.76 2.52 26.57
N LEU A 73 -9.87 3.08 26.11
CA LEU A 73 -9.83 4.21 25.21
C LEU A 73 -9.34 5.43 25.99
N PRO A 74 -8.21 6.05 25.59
CA PRO A 74 -7.80 7.28 26.24
C PRO A 74 -8.89 8.32 26.01
N SER A 75 -9.39 8.93 27.09
CA SER A 75 -10.28 10.08 27.00
C SER A 75 -9.59 11.16 26.16
N ARG A 76 -10.00 11.32 24.89
CA ARG A 76 -9.45 12.34 24.02
C ARG A 76 -9.85 13.69 24.62
N PRO A 77 -8.91 14.51 25.14
CA PRO A 77 -9.27 15.81 25.65
C PRO A 77 -9.91 16.60 24.50
N ALA A 78 -11.10 17.17 24.75
CA ALA A 78 -11.72 18.08 23.79
C ALA A 78 -10.69 19.16 23.42
N PRO A 79 -10.53 19.52 22.12
CA PRO A 79 -9.56 20.53 21.72
C PRO A 79 -9.93 21.83 22.42
N ARG A 80 -9.17 22.18 23.47
CA ARG A 80 -9.29 23.47 24.15
C ARG A 80 -8.88 24.52 23.14
N ARG A 81 -9.86 25.17 22.51
CA ARG A 81 -9.63 26.34 21.66
C ARG A 81 -9.02 27.42 22.56
N ARG A 82 -7.69 27.51 22.53
CA ARG A 82 -6.93 28.53 23.22
C ARG A 82 -7.23 29.84 22.49
N LEU A 83 -8.25 30.55 22.94
CA LEU A 83 -8.55 31.92 22.52
C LEU A 83 -7.45 32.82 23.09
N TRP A 84 -6.26 32.76 22.49
CA TRP A 84 -5.28 33.80 22.65
C TRP A 84 -5.78 35.03 21.89
N GLY A 85 -5.81 36.18 22.55
CA GLY A 85 -6.35 37.44 22.04
C GLY A 85 -5.80 37.82 20.66
N GLY A 86 -6.53 38.69 19.95
CA GLY A 86 -6.41 38.95 18.51
C GLY A 86 -5.03 39.34 17.97
N TRP A 87 -4.06 39.71 18.82
CA TRP A 87 -2.66 39.94 18.40
C TRP A 87 -1.91 38.64 18.09
N SER A 88 -2.34 37.51 18.67
CA SER A 88 -1.74 36.19 18.42
C SER A 88 -2.06 35.64 17.03
N SER A 89 -3.22 35.97 16.44
CA SER A 89 -3.56 35.55 15.08
C SER A 89 -2.68 36.21 14.03
N LEU A 90 -2.24 37.46 14.24
CA LEU A 90 -1.32 38.14 13.33
C LEU A 90 0.09 37.54 13.39
N VAL A 91 0.57 37.21 14.59
CA VAL A 91 1.85 36.50 14.78
C VAL A 91 1.79 35.09 14.19
N ALA A 92 0.68 34.37 14.40
CA ALA A 92 0.49 33.03 13.85
C ALA A 92 0.45 33.02 12.32
N LEU A 93 -0.20 34.01 11.70
CA LEU A 93 -0.27 34.13 10.24
C LEU A 93 1.11 34.44 9.64
N ALA A 94 1.86 35.35 10.27
CA ALA A 94 3.23 35.66 9.85
C ALA A 94 4.17 34.44 9.99
N GLY A 95 4.05 33.69 11.10
CA GLY A 95 4.81 32.46 11.31
C GLY A 95 4.49 31.37 10.28
N ALA A 96 3.21 31.19 9.93
CA ALA A 96 2.81 30.22 8.91
C ALA A 96 3.36 30.58 7.52
N ALA A 97 3.31 31.86 7.14
CA ALA A 97 3.86 32.32 5.87
C ALA A 97 5.38 32.13 5.81
N ALA A 98 6.10 32.48 6.89
CA ALA A 98 7.55 32.29 6.97
C ALA A 98 7.95 30.80 6.90
N ALA A 99 7.20 29.92 7.59
CA ALA A 99 7.44 28.48 7.54
C ALA A 99 7.19 27.89 6.15
N LEU A 100 6.13 28.34 5.44
CA LEU A 100 5.85 27.91 4.06
C LEU A 100 6.95 28.36 3.09
N VAL A 101 7.40 29.62 3.18
CA VAL A 101 8.48 30.14 2.33
C VAL A 101 9.77 29.38 2.60
N LEU A 102 10.13 29.17 3.87
CA LEU A 102 11.34 28.45 4.23
C LEU A 102 11.27 26.98 3.78
N GLY A 103 10.11 26.33 3.97
CA GLY A 103 9.85 24.96 3.54
C GLY A 103 9.95 24.80 2.02
N LEU A 104 9.32 25.70 1.24
CA LEU A 104 9.46 25.71 -0.22
C LEU A 104 10.91 25.91 -0.65
N ARG A 105 11.62 26.85 -0.01
CA ARG A 105 13.02 27.16 -0.35
C ARG A 105 13.94 25.97 -0.09
N LEU A 106 13.78 25.31 1.05
CA LEU A 106 14.53 24.10 1.39
C LEU A 106 14.16 22.92 0.48
N GLY A 107 12.87 22.73 0.21
CA GLY A 107 12.39 21.69 -0.72
C GLY A 107 12.93 21.85 -2.13
N MET A 108 12.93 23.07 -2.67
CA MET A 108 13.50 23.36 -3.99
C MET A 108 15.02 23.10 -4.03
N SER A 109 15.75 23.38 -2.94
CA SER A 109 17.18 23.07 -2.84
C SER A 109 17.44 21.57 -2.89
N LEU A 110 16.64 20.78 -2.16
CA LEU A 110 16.78 19.32 -2.11
C LEU A 110 16.46 18.67 -3.46
N VAL A 111 15.42 19.14 -4.14
CA VAL A 111 15.05 18.62 -5.48
C VAL A 111 16.09 18.99 -6.53
N SER A 112 16.74 20.15 -6.40
CA SER A 112 17.76 20.59 -7.36
C SER A 112 19.07 19.79 -7.25
N ASP A 113 19.39 19.27 -6.06
CA ASP A 113 20.59 18.44 -5.84
C ASP A 113 20.42 16.97 -6.29
N ASP A 114 19.19 16.51 -6.55
CA ASP A 114 18.89 15.12 -6.97
C ASP A 114 18.71 14.93 -8.48
N VAL A 115 18.71 16.00 -9.29
CA VAL A 115 18.77 15.88 -10.76
C VAL A 115 20.24 15.68 -11.19
N GLY A 116 20.81 14.53 -10.82
CA GLY A 116 22.13 14.13 -11.31
C GLY A 116 22.98 13.26 -10.38
N ARG A 117 22.51 12.92 -9.17
CA ARG A 117 23.25 12.02 -8.30
C ARG A 117 22.69 10.61 -8.43
N GLU A 118 23.28 9.83 -9.32
CA GLU A 118 23.16 8.36 -9.28
C GLU A 118 23.46 7.91 -7.84
N ALA A 119 22.44 7.39 -7.17
CA ALA A 119 22.50 6.98 -5.78
C ALA A 119 23.29 5.66 -5.66
N THR A 120 24.60 5.70 -5.90
CA THR A 120 25.53 4.62 -5.59
C THR A 120 25.86 4.67 -4.09
N SER A 121 24.84 4.57 -3.23
CA SER A 121 25.05 4.48 -1.79
C SER A 121 25.28 3.01 -1.41
N PRO A 122 26.33 2.68 -0.63
CA PRO A 122 26.63 1.30 -0.22
C PRO A 122 25.51 0.66 0.62
N VAL A 123 24.63 1.49 1.19
CA VAL A 123 23.44 1.04 1.91
C VAL A 123 22.41 0.38 0.98
N VAL A 124 22.27 0.84 -0.27
CA VAL A 124 21.37 0.23 -1.26
C VAL A 124 21.92 -1.12 -1.73
N LEU A 125 23.25 -1.23 -1.87
CA LEU A 125 23.91 -2.49 -2.22
C LEU A 125 23.77 -3.55 -1.10
N ALA A 126 23.78 -3.14 0.17
CA ALA A 126 23.61 -4.05 1.31
C ALA A 126 22.19 -4.63 1.41
N MET A 127 21.18 -4.00 0.80
CA MET A 127 19.81 -4.54 0.75
C MET A 127 19.61 -5.62 -0.32
N SER A 128 20.63 -5.91 -1.15
CA SER A 128 20.61 -7.04 -2.11
C SER A 128 20.58 -8.43 -1.44
N VAL A 129 20.88 -8.51 -0.14
CA VAL A 129 20.71 -9.75 0.65
C VAL A 129 19.24 -10.09 0.89
N PHE A 130 18.34 -9.11 0.78
CA PHE A 130 16.89 -9.29 0.89
C PHE A 130 16.19 -9.27 -0.47
N ASP A 131 16.97 -9.43 -1.56
CA ASP A 131 16.39 -9.55 -2.88
C ASP A 131 15.49 -10.81 -2.94
N ALA A 132 14.45 -10.77 -3.77
CA ALA A 132 13.29 -11.66 -3.69
C ALA A 132 13.59 -13.15 -4.00
N VAL A 133 14.86 -13.50 -4.21
CA VAL A 133 15.32 -14.85 -4.57
C VAL A 133 16.17 -15.41 -3.42
N PRO A 134 15.59 -16.24 -2.54
CA PRO A 134 16.35 -16.90 -1.48
C PRO A 134 17.37 -17.90 -2.07
N PRO A 135 18.51 -18.14 -1.39
CA PRO A 135 19.45 -19.17 -1.81
C PRO A 135 18.76 -20.54 -1.79
N GLY A 136 18.54 -21.12 -2.97
CA GLY A 136 17.83 -22.39 -3.15
C GLY A 136 16.57 -22.33 -4.04
N ASN A 137 16.22 -21.18 -4.61
CA ASN A 137 15.10 -21.08 -5.55
C ASN A 137 15.40 -21.81 -6.89
N LEU A 138 14.35 -22.36 -7.51
CA LEU A 138 14.39 -22.88 -8.87
C LEU A 138 14.40 -21.71 -9.86
N CYS A 139 15.30 -21.74 -10.84
CA CYS A 139 15.37 -20.70 -11.86
C CYS A 139 14.02 -20.61 -12.62
N PRO A 140 13.40 -19.42 -12.72
CA PRO A 140 12.12 -19.27 -13.43
C PRO A 140 12.27 -19.51 -14.95
N ARG A 141 13.49 -19.41 -15.49
CA ARG A 141 13.86 -19.76 -16.87
C ARG A 141 15.26 -20.38 -16.91
N PRO A 142 15.54 -21.31 -17.84
CA PRO A 142 16.83 -22.01 -17.92
C PRO A 142 18.03 -21.09 -18.17
N GLU A 143 17.87 -19.98 -18.92
CA GLU A 143 18.97 -19.02 -19.14
C GLU A 143 19.46 -18.32 -17.85
N ALA A 144 18.62 -18.18 -16.83
CA ALA A 144 18.99 -17.54 -15.57
C ALA A 144 19.93 -18.40 -14.70
N CYS A 145 19.97 -19.72 -14.93
CA CYS A 145 20.82 -20.66 -14.20
C CYS A 145 22.27 -20.69 -14.72
N LEU A 146 22.53 -20.20 -15.94
CA LEU A 146 23.84 -20.32 -16.59
C LEU A 146 24.88 -19.29 -16.12
N LEU A 147 24.47 -18.24 -15.39
CA LEU A 147 25.41 -17.22 -14.87
C LEU A 147 26.15 -17.66 -13.60
N ALA A 148 25.72 -18.75 -12.94
CA ALA A 148 26.35 -19.24 -11.70
C ALA A 148 27.54 -20.20 -11.93
N ARG A 149 27.87 -20.56 -13.19
CA ARG A 149 28.99 -21.47 -13.49
C ARG A 149 30.13 -20.75 -14.20
N VAL A 150 30.72 -19.75 -13.54
CA VAL A 150 32.13 -19.36 -13.76
C VAL A 150 32.76 -18.94 -12.42
N SER A 151 33.30 -19.90 -11.68
CA SER A 151 34.50 -19.69 -10.87
C SER A 151 35.22 -21.03 -10.75
N ARG A 152 36.54 -20.98 -10.97
CA ARG A 152 37.46 -22.12 -11.04
C ARG A 152 37.60 -22.85 -9.70
#